data_AF-A0A497G5M9-F1
#
_entry.id   AF-A0A497G5M9-F1
#
_cell.length_a   1.000
_cell.length_b   1.000
_cell.length_c   1.000
_cell.angle_alpha   90.00
_cell.angle_beta   90.00
_cell.angle_gamma   90.00
#
_symmetry.space_group_name_H-M   'P 1'
#
loop_
_entity.id
_entity.type
_entity.pdbx_description
1 polymer ?
#
loop_
_entity_poly.entity_id
_entity_poly.type
_entity_poly.pdbx_seq_one_letter_code
_entity_poly.pdbx_strand_id
1 'polypeptide(L)'
;MKFSVGRIQLGDKIIAKCSGITVRYDGNPVDFYGGGYMDPLAIEIGNRAITITVEYAEWDQGLDPDTVLTNNYVDVTLLASAADPNRGISGLTLKNCKAISWEIASTQDGFVTYRLELRKAYSS
;
A
#
# COMPACT_ATOMS: atom_id res chain seq x y z
N MET A 1 4.37 2.90 -15.30
CA MET A 1 5.21 1.83 -14.71
C MET A 1 4.28 0.72 -14.24
N LYS A 2 4.49 -0.54 -14.66
CA LYS A 2 3.71 -1.69 -14.16
C LYS A 2 4.51 -2.32 -13.01
N PHE A 3 4.01 -2.18 -11.79
CA PHE A 3 4.57 -2.90 -10.62
C PHE A 3 3.76 -4.17 -10.45
N SER A 4 4.41 -5.34 -10.48
CA SER A 4 3.76 -6.64 -10.36
C SER A 4 3.97 -7.30 -9.00
N VAL A 5 5.03 -6.88 -8.28
CA VAL A 5 5.48 -7.50 -7.03
C VAL A 5 6.03 -6.45 -6.06
N GLY A 6 6.04 -6.78 -4.77
CA GLY A 6 6.56 -5.93 -3.72
C GLY A 6 6.84 -6.70 -2.44
N ARG A 7 7.22 -5.97 -1.39
CA ARG A 7 7.58 -6.51 -0.08
C ARG A 7 7.00 -5.61 1.01
N ILE A 8 6.58 -6.21 2.11
CA ILE A 8 6.24 -5.49 3.35
C ILE A 8 7.40 -5.65 4.32
N GLN A 9 7.85 -4.53 4.87
CA GLN A 9 8.96 -4.45 5.80
C GLN A 9 8.52 -3.86 7.14
N LEU A 10 9.04 -4.43 8.23
CA LEU A 10 8.91 -3.90 9.58
C LEU A 10 10.31 -3.63 10.11
N GLY A 11 10.68 -2.35 10.23
CA GLY A 11 12.07 -1.95 10.40
C GLY A 11 12.92 -2.49 9.25
N ASP A 12 13.99 -3.22 9.58
CA ASP A 12 14.89 -3.80 8.57
C ASP A 12 14.48 -5.21 8.10
N LYS A 13 13.42 -5.80 8.69
CA LYS A 13 12.98 -7.16 8.36
C LYS A 13 11.91 -7.15 7.28
N ILE A 14 12.10 -7.94 6.21
CA ILE A 14 11.04 -8.28 5.27
C ILE A 14 10.13 -9.33 5.93
N ILE A 15 8.86 -9.02 6.08
CA ILE A 15 7.87 -9.87 6.76
C ILE A 15 6.85 -10.50 5.79
N ALA A 16 6.72 -9.95 4.58
CA ALA A 16 5.91 -10.55 3.52
C ALA A 16 6.43 -10.23 2.12
N LYS A 17 6.22 -11.17 1.20
CA LYS A 17 6.36 -10.99 -0.25
C LYS A 17 4.98 -10.83 -0.87
N CYS A 18 4.80 -9.84 -1.74
CA CYS A 18 3.47 -9.45 -2.22
C CYS A 18 3.40 -9.42 -3.74
N SER A 19 2.22 -9.69 -4.29
CA SER A 19 1.89 -9.51 -5.70
C SER A 19 0.48 -8.92 -5.87
N GLY A 20 0.20 -8.38 -7.07
CA GLY A 20 -1.07 -7.71 -7.34
C GLY A 20 -1.25 -6.43 -6.51
N ILE A 21 -0.23 -5.56 -6.51
CA ILE A 21 -0.23 -4.35 -5.68
C ILE A 21 -0.77 -3.16 -6.48
N THR A 22 -1.79 -2.51 -5.93
CA THR A 22 -2.36 -1.27 -6.45
C THR A 22 -2.15 -0.15 -5.45
N VAL A 23 -1.65 1.00 -5.92
CA VAL A 23 -1.56 2.23 -5.10
C VAL A 23 -2.53 3.25 -5.65
N ARG A 24 -3.46 3.69 -4.81
CA ARG A 24 -4.45 4.71 -5.11
C ARG A 24 -4.13 5.97 -4.33
N TYR A 25 -4.06 7.09 -5.05
CA TYR A 25 -3.94 8.42 -4.49
C TYR A 25 -5.30 9.10 -4.61
N ASP A 26 -5.99 9.27 -3.49
CA ASP A 26 -7.24 10.02 -3.41
C ASP A 26 -6.94 11.41 -2.85
N GLY A 27 -7.49 12.44 -3.51
CA GLY A 27 -7.42 13.82 -3.06
C GLY A 27 -8.81 14.42 -3.20
N ASN A 28 -9.32 15.03 -2.12
CA ASN A 28 -10.57 15.79 -2.22
C ASN A 28 -10.28 17.13 -2.90
N PRO A 29 -10.91 17.46 -4.04
CA PRO A 29 -10.72 18.77 -4.66
C PRO A 29 -11.24 19.88 -3.72
N VAL A 30 -10.53 21.00 -3.69
CA VAL A 30 -10.93 22.21 -2.99
C VAL A 30 -10.92 23.35 -3.97
N ASP A 31 -12.08 23.97 -4.16
CA ASP A 31 -12.25 25.07 -5.08
C ASP A 31 -11.76 26.38 -4.44
N PHE A 32 -10.81 27.03 -5.09
CA PHE A 32 -10.29 28.33 -4.68
C PHE A 32 -11.00 29.44 -5.47
N TYR A 33 -11.84 30.21 -4.77
CA TYR A 33 -12.57 31.33 -5.34
C TYR A 33 -11.84 32.65 -5.08
N GLY A 34 -11.69 33.47 -6.12
CA GLY A 34 -11.39 34.89 -5.96
C GLY A 34 -12.66 35.64 -5.59
N GLY A 35 -12.57 36.62 -4.68
CA GLY A 35 -13.74 37.40 -4.24
C GLY A 35 -14.51 38.00 -5.42
N GLY A 36 -15.75 37.54 -5.62
CA GLY A 36 -16.67 38.03 -6.65
C GLY A 36 -16.72 37.23 -7.96
N TYR A 37 -15.90 36.19 -8.11
CA TYR A 37 -15.97 35.31 -9.28
C TYR A 37 -17.04 34.23 -9.09
N MET A 38 -17.83 33.96 -10.15
CA MET A 38 -18.83 32.89 -10.16
C MET A 38 -18.22 31.49 -10.31
N ASP A 39 -17.07 31.40 -10.99
CA ASP A 39 -16.32 30.17 -11.19
C ASP A 39 -15.04 30.17 -10.35
N PRO A 40 -14.54 28.98 -9.92
CA PRO A 40 -13.29 28.89 -9.18
C PRO A 40 -12.10 29.30 -10.05
N LEU A 41 -11.15 30.03 -9.44
CA LEU A 41 -9.91 30.43 -10.10
C LEU A 41 -8.90 29.29 -10.18
N ALA A 42 -8.94 28.36 -9.22
CA ALA A 42 -8.13 27.16 -9.20
C ALA A 42 -8.86 26.02 -8.47
N ILE A 43 -8.51 24.78 -8.80
CA ILE A 43 -8.90 23.59 -8.05
C ILE A 43 -7.63 23.04 -7.43
N GLU A 44 -7.56 23.08 -6.11
CA GLU A 44 -6.43 22.56 -5.34
C GLU A 44 -6.71 21.14 -4.84
N ILE A 45 -5.65 20.39 -4.56
CA ILE A 45 -5.77 19.08 -3.92
C ILE A 45 -5.81 19.30 -2.41
N GLY A 46 -6.99 19.13 -1.80
CA GLY A 46 -7.19 19.18 -0.35
C GLY A 46 -6.70 17.92 0.36
N ASN A 47 -7.49 17.38 1.29
CA ASN A 47 -7.10 16.22 2.08
C ASN A 47 -6.73 15.02 1.20
N ARG A 48 -5.55 14.45 1.44
CA ARG A 48 -4.99 13.35 0.65
C ARG A 48 -5.02 12.05 1.45
N ALA A 49 -5.46 10.98 0.80
CA ALA A 49 -5.34 9.62 1.29
C ALA A 49 -4.58 8.77 0.27
N ILE A 50 -3.65 7.96 0.76
CA ILE A 50 -2.94 6.98 -0.08
C ILE A 50 -3.33 5.60 0.43
N THR A 51 -4.04 4.86 -0.40
CA THR A 51 -4.51 3.51 -0.12
C THR A 51 -3.70 2.53 -0.96
N ILE A 52 -3.13 1.52 -0.33
CA ILE A 52 -2.40 0.43 -0.97
C ILE A 52 -3.23 -0.84 -0.81
N THR A 53 -3.58 -1.47 -1.93
CA THR A 53 -4.23 -2.77 -1.93
C THR A 53 -3.24 -3.82 -2.41
N VAL A 54 -3.14 -4.92 -1.68
CA VAL A 54 -2.34 -6.10 -2.02
C VAL A 54 -3.30 -7.27 -2.17
N GLU A 55 -3.28 -7.95 -3.31
CA GLU A 55 -4.16 -9.10 -3.55
C GLU A 55 -3.59 -10.39 -2.94
N TYR A 56 -2.28 -10.54 -2.96
CA TYR A 56 -1.60 -11.73 -2.44
C TYR A 56 -0.39 -11.31 -1.60
N ALA A 57 -0.33 -11.82 -0.37
CA ALA A 57 0.82 -11.71 0.50
C ALA A 57 1.21 -13.09 1.06
N GLU A 58 2.48 -13.46 0.82
CA GLU A 58 3.13 -14.62 1.42
C GLU A 58 3.93 -14.16 2.63
N TRP A 59 3.49 -14.56 3.82
CA TRP A 59 4.09 -14.16 5.10
C TRP A 59 5.29 -15.04 5.47
N ASP A 60 6.25 -14.44 6.18
CA ASP A 60 7.40 -15.16 6.72
C ASP A 60 6.96 -16.29 7.68
N GLN A 61 7.69 -17.40 7.68
CA GLN A 61 7.29 -18.60 8.41
C GLN A 61 7.29 -18.34 9.93
N GLY A 62 6.19 -18.69 10.60
CA GLY A 62 6.04 -18.50 12.05
C GLY A 62 5.66 -17.08 12.47
N LEU A 63 5.38 -16.19 11.51
CA LEU A 63 4.80 -14.88 11.78
C LEU A 63 3.28 -14.96 11.78
N ASP A 64 2.65 -14.43 12.83
CA ASP A 64 1.20 -14.23 12.89
C ASP A 64 0.86 -12.82 12.37
N PRO A 65 0.23 -12.69 11.18
CA PRO A 65 -0.08 -11.40 10.59
C PRO A 65 -0.96 -10.53 11.48
N ASP A 66 -1.88 -11.11 12.25
CA ASP A 66 -2.83 -10.37 13.08
C ASP A 66 -2.12 -9.60 14.19
N THR A 67 -1.02 -10.14 14.72
CA THR A 67 -0.22 -9.49 15.77
C THR A 67 0.56 -8.30 15.24
N VAL A 68 0.98 -8.35 13.97
CA VAL A 68 1.81 -7.31 13.34
C VAL A 68 0.95 -6.19 12.77
N LEU A 69 -0.09 -6.54 12.01
CA LEU A 69 -0.90 -5.61 11.23
C LEU A 69 -1.77 -4.69 12.09
N THR A 70 -2.20 -5.14 13.27
CA THR A 70 -3.02 -4.37 14.21
C THR A 70 -2.24 -3.24 14.90
N ASN A 71 -0.99 -3.52 15.27
CA ASN A 71 -0.25 -2.69 16.22
C ASN A 71 0.86 -1.84 15.61
N ASN A 72 1.33 -2.17 14.40
CA ASN A 72 2.53 -1.58 13.84
C ASN A 72 2.28 -0.81 12.55
N TYR A 73 3.13 0.19 12.33
CA TYR A 73 3.34 0.75 10.99
C TYR A 73 4.38 -0.09 10.25
N VAL A 74 4.11 -0.36 8.99
CA VAL A 74 4.95 -1.12 8.08
C VAL A 74 5.32 -0.26 6.87
N ASP A 75 6.45 -0.55 6.27
CA ASP A 75 6.89 0.06 5.02
C ASP A 75 6.56 -0.88 3.87
N VAL A 76 5.95 -0.35 2.82
CA VAL A 76 5.61 -1.13 1.61
C VAL A 76 6.58 -0.74 0.51
N THR A 77 7.41 -1.69 0.08
CA THR A 77 8.36 -1.49 -1.01
C THR A 77 7.81 -2.15 -2.28
N LEU A 78 7.50 -1.32 -3.27
CA LEU A 78 7.12 -1.74 -4.62
C LEU A 78 8.37 -1.99 -5.43
N LEU A 79 8.42 -3.16 -6.06
CA LEU A 79 9.54 -3.57 -6.89
C LEU A 79 9.09 -3.53 -8.35
N ALA A 80 9.93 -2.95 -9.20
CA ALA A 80 9.71 -3.03 -10.64
C ALA A 80 10.16 -4.42 -11.10
N SER A 81 9.23 -5.32 -11.43
CA SER A 81 9.58 -6.63 -11.99
C SER A 81 9.04 -6.76 -13.40
N ALA A 82 9.98 -6.94 -14.34
CA ALA A 82 9.71 -7.55 -15.63
C ALA A 82 10.06 -9.05 -15.66
N ALA A 83 10.66 -9.64 -14.60
CA ALA A 83 11.14 -11.03 -14.69
C ALA A 83 11.39 -11.79 -13.37
N ASP A 84 11.46 -11.18 -12.17
CA ASP A 84 11.79 -11.93 -10.94
C ASP A 84 11.40 -11.16 -9.66
N PRO A 85 10.55 -11.71 -8.77
CA PRO A 85 10.23 -11.14 -7.45
C PRO A 85 11.44 -10.93 -6.51
N ASN A 86 12.56 -11.61 -6.78
CA ASN A 86 13.78 -11.52 -5.99
C ASN A 86 14.78 -10.47 -6.51
N ARG A 87 14.67 -10.00 -7.76
CA ARG A 87 15.57 -8.97 -8.31
C ARG A 87 15.15 -7.57 -7.87
N GLY A 88 15.97 -6.99 -6.99
CA GLY A 88 15.81 -5.66 -6.42
C GLY A 88 16.04 -4.51 -7.41
N ILE A 89 15.04 -4.23 -8.24
CA ILE A 89 14.89 -2.90 -8.84
C ILE A 89 13.94 -2.13 -7.91
N SER A 90 14.49 -1.21 -7.10
CA SER A 90 13.71 -0.37 -6.18
C SER A 90 12.76 0.50 -7.00
N GLY A 91 11.48 0.16 -6.99
CA GLY A 91 10.44 0.85 -7.76
C GLY A 91 9.90 2.07 -7.02
N LEU A 92 9.51 1.90 -5.75
CA LEU A 92 8.97 2.95 -4.88
C LEU A 92 8.80 2.40 -3.46
N THR A 93 9.23 3.11 -2.42
CA THR A 93 8.95 2.73 -1.01
C THR A 93 7.95 3.69 -0.39
N LEU A 94 6.82 3.16 0.08
CA LEU A 94 5.78 3.86 0.81
C LEU A 94 5.96 3.59 2.31
N LYS A 95 6.54 4.57 3.00
CA LYS A 95 6.80 4.47 4.45
C LYS A 95 5.55 4.71 5.30
N ASN A 96 5.54 4.22 6.52
CA ASN A 96 4.53 4.55 7.54
C ASN A 96 3.09 4.17 7.11
N CYS A 97 2.91 2.93 6.66
CA CYS A 97 1.62 2.37 6.26
C CYS A 97 1.03 1.53 7.39
N LYS A 98 -0.28 1.61 7.63
CA LYS A 98 -0.99 0.77 8.61
C LYS A 98 -2.11 0.02 7.93
N ALA A 99 -2.31 -1.24 8.32
CA ALA A 99 -3.42 -2.04 7.79
C ALA A 99 -4.76 -1.50 8.31
N ILE A 100 -5.72 -1.39 7.40
CA ILE A 100 -7.10 -1.02 7.71
C ILE A 100 -8.00 -2.25 7.69
N SER A 101 -7.77 -3.15 6.74
CA SER A 101 -8.49 -4.41 6.61
C SER A 101 -7.59 -5.46 6.00
N TRP A 102 -7.83 -6.71 6.37
CA TRP A 102 -7.20 -7.87 5.74
C TRP A 102 -8.17 -9.05 5.76
N GLU A 103 -8.03 -9.91 4.77
CA GLU A 103 -8.83 -11.13 4.60
C GLU A 103 -7.90 -12.29 4.31
N ILE A 104 -8.16 -13.43 4.97
CA ILE A 104 -7.43 -14.67 4.77
C ILE A 104 -8.38 -15.64 4.08
N ALA A 105 -8.06 -16.01 2.84
CA ALA A 105 -8.79 -17.05 2.13
C ALA A 105 -7.86 -18.26 1.90
N SER A 106 -8.40 -19.45 2.10
CA SER A 106 -7.70 -20.71 1.83
C SER A 106 -8.44 -21.42 0.71
N THR A 107 -7.74 -21.71 -0.40
CA THR A 107 -8.27 -22.54 -1.47
C THR A 107 -7.87 -24.00 -1.27
N GLN A 108 -8.64 -24.94 -1.84
CA GLN A 108 -8.37 -26.38 -1.75
C GLN A 108 -6.97 -26.79 -2.25
N ASP A 109 -6.36 -25.95 -3.10
CA ASP A 109 -5.01 -26.16 -3.65
C ASP A 109 -3.89 -25.63 -2.75
N GLY A 110 -4.21 -25.21 -1.51
CA GLY A 110 -3.20 -24.89 -0.48
C GLY A 110 -2.62 -23.47 -0.56
N PHE A 111 -3.14 -22.61 -1.45
CA PHE A 111 -2.76 -21.20 -1.46
C PHE A 111 -3.59 -20.44 -0.42
N VAL A 112 -2.91 -19.93 0.61
CA VAL A 112 -3.50 -18.95 1.52
C VAL A 112 -3.34 -17.58 0.88
N THR A 113 -4.42 -17.01 0.40
CA THR A 113 -4.45 -15.69 -0.22
C THR A 113 -4.80 -14.66 0.83
N TYR A 114 -3.94 -13.64 0.97
CA TYR A 114 -4.14 -12.53 1.88
C TYR A 114 -4.43 -11.27 1.07
N ARG A 115 -5.70 -10.86 1.05
CA ARG A 115 -6.06 -9.53 0.55
C ARG A 115 -5.85 -8.53 1.67
N LEU A 116 -5.03 -7.53 1.44
CA LEU A 116 -4.62 -6.56 2.45
C LEU A 116 -4.82 -5.15 1.94
N GLU A 117 -5.49 -4.31 2.74
CA GLU A 117 -5.61 -2.88 2.50
C GLU A 117 -4.83 -2.11 3.55
N LEU A 118 -3.89 -1.28 3.09
CA LEU A 118 -3.06 -0.42 3.92
C LEU A 118 -3.33 1.04 3.58
N ARG A 119 -3.19 1.91 4.57
CA ARG A 119 -3.20 3.36 4.34
C ARG A 119 -1.94 3.97 4.88
N LYS A 120 -1.33 4.85 4.08
CA LYS A 120 -0.17 5.64 4.51
C LYS A 120 -0.62 6.74 5.44
N ALA A 121 -0.02 6.80 6.63
CA ALA A 121 -0.14 7.95 7.52
C ALA A 121 0.82 9.05 7.10
N TYR A 122 0.42 10.30 7.33
CA TYR A 122 1.32 11.44 7.18
C TYR A 122 2.46 11.30 8.19
N SER A 123 3.70 11.39 7.70
CA SER A 123 4.88 11.55 8.53
C SER A 123 5.41 12.95 8.25
N SER A 124 5.35 13.83 9.26
CA SER A 124 5.98 15.15 9.25
C SER A 124 7.49 15.05 9.09
#